data_AF-A0A014MRG0-F1
#
_entry.id   AF-A0A014MRG0-F1
#
_cell.length_a   1.000
_cell.length_b   1.000
_cell.length_c   1.000
_cell.angle_alpha   90.00
_cell.angle_beta   90.00
_cell.angle_gamma   90.00
#
_symmetry.space_group_name_H-M   'P 1'
#
loop_
_entity.id
_entity.type
_entity.pdbx_description
1 polymer ?
#
loop_
_entity_poly.entity_id
_entity_poly.type
_entity_poly.pdbx_seq_one_letter_code
_entity_poly.pdbx_strand_id
1 'polypeptide(L)'
;MTPSIPVSELIPEQITITVDQWHRPVAVLPDRIAIRLAVSSRESIRDYGYCHFESRRFDADTFETRAIRALFEAVVQAYPEAQGVGQYRTYDVGYFYGSIVGASGWDMAVRTWKDYAATEHLRVRRGIHLHHDGRSHFGS
;
A
#
# COMPACT_ATOMS: atom_id res chain seq x y z
N MET A 1 4.96 -30.67 4.73
CA MET A 1 5.43 -29.35 5.21
C MET A 1 5.85 -28.55 3.99
N THR A 2 5.07 -27.55 3.59
CA THR A 2 5.49 -26.60 2.56
C THR A 2 6.47 -25.63 3.22
N PRO A 3 7.69 -25.42 2.69
CA PRO A 3 8.61 -24.46 3.28
C PRO A 3 7.98 -23.06 3.26
N SER A 4 7.89 -22.41 4.42
CA SER A 4 7.57 -20.99 4.47
C SER A 4 8.78 -20.24 3.92
N ILE A 5 8.64 -19.74 2.69
CA ILE A 5 9.61 -18.77 2.17
C ILE A 5 9.53 -17.58 3.12
N PRO A 6 10.63 -17.17 3.80
CA PRO A 6 10.60 -15.98 4.61
C PRO A 6 10.15 -14.83 3.70
N VAL A 7 9.03 -14.21 4.04
CA VAL A 7 8.54 -13.06 3.28
C VAL A 7 9.57 -11.97 3.48
N SER A 8 10.38 -11.74 2.44
CA SER A 8 11.35 -10.68 2.38
C SER A 8 10.69 -9.38 2.79
N GLU A 9 11.34 -8.66 3.70
CA GLU A 9 11.00 -7.27 3.99
C GLU A 9 10.96 -6.45 2.70
N LEU A 10 10.02 -5.52 2.62
CA LEU A 10 9.95 -4.56 1.52
C LEU A 10 11.02 -3.50 1.76
N ILE A 11 11.95 -3.35 0.82
CA ILE A 11 12.97 -2.31 0.85
C ILE A 11 12.66 -1.22 -0.21
N PRO A 12 13.11 0.02 -0.03
CA PRO A 12 12.79 1.14 -0.93
C PRO A 12 13.09 0.86 -2.41
N GLU A 13 14.19 0.15 -2.71
CA GLU A 13 14.65 -0.14 -4.08
C GLU A 13 13.69 -1.06 -4.84
N GLN A 14 12.79 -1.76 -4.13
CA GLN A 14 11.78 -2.62 -4.73
C GLN A 14 10.49 -1.85 -5.09
N ILE A 15 10.38 -0.59 -4.67
CA ILE A 15 9.17 0.22 -4.84
C ILE A 15 9.37 1.12 -6.05
N THR A 16 8.47 1.01 -7.03
CA THR A 16 8.40 1.97 -8.14
C THR A 16 7.20 2.87 -7.93
N ILE A 17 7.42 4.18 -7.82
CA ILE A 17 6.32 5.16 -7.81
C ILE A 17 6.16 5.76 -9.19
N THR A 18 4.95 5.66 -9.73
CA THR A 18 4.54 6.19 -11.03
C THR A 18 3.20 6.92 -10.89
N VAL A 19 2.57 7.27 -12.00
CA VAL A 19 1.20 7.78 -12.03
C VAL A 19 0.32 6.98 -12.97
N ASP A 20 -0.98 7.00 -12.70
CA ASP A 20 -1.99 6.51 -13.64
C ASP A 20 -2.29 7.53 -14.75
N GLN A 21 -3.21 7.18 -15.65
CA GLN A 21 -3.69 8.06 -16.73
C GLN A 21 -4.32 9.38 -16.28
N TRP A 22 -4.66 9.52 -14.99
CA TRP A 22 -5.20 10.74 -14.39
C TRP A 22 -4.17 11.48 -13.52
N HIS A 23 -2.88 11.13 -13.65
CA HIS A 23 -1.77 11.72 -12.89
C HIS A 23 -1.87 11.48 -11.37
N ARG A 24 -2.57 10.43 -10.94
CA ARG A 24 -2.62 10.05 -9.51
C ARG A 24 -1.46 9.11 -9.20
N PRO A 25 -0.77 9.26 -8.05
CA PRO A 25 0.33 8.38 -7.71
C PRO A 25 -0.08 6.92 -7.60
N VAL A 26 0.79 6.04 -8.09
CA VAL A 26 0.66 4.58 -8.06
C VAL A 26 1.95 3.99 -7.53
N ALA A 27 1.85 3.19 -6.47
CA ALA A 27 2.96 2.40 -5.96
C ALA A 27 2.91 0.99 -6.56
N VAL A 28 3.95 0.64 -7.32
CA VAL A 28 4.12 -0.68 -7.94
C VAL A 28 5.12 -1.48 -7.11
N LEU A 29 4.73 -2.68 -6.68
CA LEU A 29 5.47 -3.52 -5.75
C LEU A 29 5.78 -4.90 -6.35
N PRO A 30 6.74 -5.66 -5.79
CA PRO A 30 6.84 -7.08 -6.09
C PRO A 30 5.53 -7.80 -5.74
N ASP A 31 5.04 -8.67 -6.62
CA ASP A 31 3.73 -9.32 -6.50
C ASP A 31 3.52 -9.99 -5.13
N ARG A 32 4.55 -10.68 -4.62
CA ARG A 32 4.49 -11.34 -3.30
C ARG A 32 4.14 -10.37 -2.15
N ILE A 33 4.61 -9.13 -2.23
CA ILE A 33 4.35 -8.09 -1.23
C ILE A 33 2.94 -7.54 -1.44
N ALA A 34 2.58 -7.23 -2.69
CA ALA A 34 1.25 -6.74 -3.02
C ALA A 34 0.15 -7.74 -2.62
N ILE A 35 0.34 -9.04 -2.87
CA ILE A 35 -0.56 -10.12 -2.46
C ILE A 35 -0.72 -10.14 -0.95
N ARG A 36 0.38 -10.10 -0.20
CA ARG A 36 0.33 -10.11 1.27
C ARG A 36 -0.42 -8.90 1.81
N LEU A 37 -0.09 -7.70 1.35
CA LEU A 37 -0.80 -6.48 1.77
C LEU A 37 -2.27 -6.49 1.35
N ALA A 38 -2.59 -7.03 0.17
CA ALA A 38 -3.97 -7.18 -0.29
C ALA A 38 -4.77 -8.12 0.62
N VAL A 39 -4.17 -9.22 1.09
CA VAL A 39 -4.77 -10.11 2.11
C VAL A 39 -4.94 -9.37 3.43
N SER A 40 -3.88 -8.77 3.98
CA SER A 40 -3.92 -8.04 5.26
C SER A 40 -4.96 -6.90 5.25
N SER A 41 -5.14 -6.23 4.11
CA SER A 41 -6.13 -5.17 3.92
C SER A 41 -7.59 -5.62 4.01
N ARG A 42 -7.84 -6.93 4.06
CA ARG A 42 -9.17 -7.56 4.13
C ARG A 42 -9.39 -8.33 5.43
N GLU A 43 -8.40 -8.40 6.31
CA GLU A 43 -8.52 -9.08 7.60
C GLU A 43 -9.28 -8.24 8.62
N SER A 44 -10.26 -8.87 9.28
CA SER A 44 -11.02 -8.30 10.40
C SER A 44 -11.57 -6.90 10.13
N ILE A 45 -12.19 -6.73 8.96
CA ILE A 45 -12.77 -5.44 8.54
C ILE A 45 -13.90 -5.02 9.48
N ARG A 46 -13.77 -3.81 10.00
CA ARG A 46 -14.87 -3.06 10.59
C ARG A 46 -15.50 -2.15 9.53
N ASP A 47 -16.82 -2.24 9.39
CA ASP A 47 -17.64 -1.39 8.52
C ASP A 47 -18.37 -0.35 9.38
N TYR A 48 -18.17 0.92 9.06
CA TYR A 48 -18.79 2.05 9.76
C TYR A 48 -19.93 2.69 8.93
N GLY A 49 -20.25 2.15 7.75
CA GLY A 49 -21.20 2.73 6.80
C GLY A 49 -20.62 3.90 6.00
N TYR A 50 -21.38 4.40 5.02
CA TYR A 50 -21.00 5.55 4.16
C TYR A 50 -19.57 5.47 3.59
N CYS A 51 -19.19 4.29 3.08
CA CYS A 51 -17.87 4.03 2.52
C CYS A 51 -16.69 4.08 3.52
N HIS A 52 -16.95 4.08 4.83
CA HIS A 52 -15.90 4.05 5.85
C HIS A 52 -15.64 2.65 6.37
N PHE A 53 -14.40 2.20 6.25
CA PHE A 53 -13.98 0.87 6.66
C PHE A 53 -12.55 0.91 7.18
N GLU A 54 -12.23 0.01 8.10
CA GLU A 54 -10.90 -0.13 8.69
C GLU A 54 -10.59 -1.63 8.83
N SER A 55 -9.41 -2.06 8.37
CA SER A 55 -8.86 -3.37 8.76
C SER A 55 -8.52 -3.38 10.24
N ARG A 56 -8.14 -4.53 10.79
CA ARG A 56 -7.44 -4.51 12.09
C ARG A 56 -6.24 -3.56 12.06
N ARG A 57 -5.85 -3.10 13.25
CA ARG A 57 -4.58 -2.40 13.45
C ARG A 57 -3.43 -3.39 13.46
N PHE A 58 -2.30 -2.92 12.96
CA PHE A 58 -1.04 -3.65 12.90
C PHE A 58 -0.03 -2.93 13.81
N ASP A 59 0.67 -3.70 14.65
CA ASP A 59 1.66 -3.16 15.56
C ASP A 59 2.91 -2.68 14.81
N ALA A 60 3.67 -1.77 15.43
CA ALA A 60 4.78 -1.06 14.79
C ALA A 60 5.87 -2.01 14.22
N ASP A 61 6.04 -3.18 14.84
CA ASP A 61 7.01 -4.22 14.48
C ASP A 61 6.40 -5.32 13.59
N THR A 62 5.19 -5.13 13.09
CA THR A 62 4.63 -6.03 12.08
C THR A 62 5.22 -5.73 10.70
N PHE A 63 5.17 -6.74 9.83
CA PHE A 63 5.56 -6.56 8.43
C PHE A 63 4.72 -5.49 7.74
N GLU A 64 3.41 -5.47 7.98
CA GLU A 64 2.47 -4.56 7.33
C GLU A 64 2.84 -3.11 7.63
N THR A 65 3.15 -2.82 8.89
CA THR A 65 3.52 -1.48 9.30
C THR A 65 4.88 -1.06 8.74
N ARG A 66 5.88 -1.95 8.71
CA ARG A 66 7.17 -1.65 8.06
C ARG A 66 7.04 -1.44 6.55
N ALA A 67 6.24 -2.26 5.86
CA ALA A 67 5.97 -2.10 4.44
C ALA A 67 5.22 -0.79 4.13
N ILE A 68 4.24 -0.43 4.97
CA ILE A 68 3.52 0.85 4.88
C ILE A 68 4.48 2.03 5.05
N ARG A 69 5.40 1.98 6.02
CA ARG A 69 6.43 3.02 6.20
C ARG A 69 7.31 3.17 4.95
N ALA A 70 7.84 2.07 4.41
CA ALA A 70 8.64 2.10 3.19
C ALA A 70 7.85 2.69 1.99
N LEU A 71 6.56 2.37 1.88
CA LEU A 71 5.67 2.97 0.89
C LEU A 71 5.51 4.49 1.10
N PHE A 72 5.31 4.95 2.34
CA PHE A 72 5.24 6.37 2.65
C PHE A 72 6.52 7.10 2.29
N GLU A 73 7.68 6.58 2.68
CA GLU A 73 8.98 7.15 2.35
C GLU A 73 9.13 7.31 0.82
N ALA A 74 8.82 6.26 0.07
CA ALA A 74 8.90 6.27 -1.39
C ALA A 74 7.93 7.28 -2.03
N VAL A 75 6.66 7.31 -1.59
CA VAL A 75 5.66 8.25 -2.13
C VAL A 75 6.01 9.69 -1.76
N VAL A 76 6.42 9.94 -0.53
CA VAL A 76 6.83 11.28 -0.06
C VAL A 76 8.06 11.79 -0.81
N GLN A 77 8.98 10.90 -1.17
CA GLN A 77 10.15 11.28 -1.97
C GLN A 77 9.77 11.61 -3.41
N ALA A 78 8.83 10.87 -4.01
CA ALA A 78 8.46 11.02 -5.42
C ALA A 78 7.36 12.07 -5.68
N TYR A 79 6.39 12.19 -4.77
CA TYR A 79 5.19 13.03 -4.87
C TYR A 79 4.85 13.66 -3.49
N PRO A 80 5.71 14.56 -2.96
CA PRO A 80 5.51 15.16 -1.63
C PRO A 80 4.19 15.94 -1.48
N GLU A 81 3.62 16.40 -2.59
CA GLU A 81 2.35 17.10 -2.68
C GLU A 81 1.12 16.18 -2.65
N ALA A 82 1.30 14.86 -2.71
CA ALA A 82 0.19 13.93 -2.65
C ALA A 82 -0.57 14.09 -1.31
N GLN A 83 -1.87 13.88 -1.38
CA GLN A 83 -2.74 14.08 -0.22
C GLN A 83 -2.37 13.11 0.91
N GLY A 84 -2.26 13.64 2.14
CA GLY A 84 -2.06 12.85 3.36
C GLY A 84 -0.63 12.37 3.61
N VAL A 85 0.27 12.43 2.63
CA VAL A 85 1.66 11.97 2.79
C VAL A 85 2.59 13.04 3.35
N GLY A 86 2.30 14.33 3.13
CA GLY A 86 3.13 15.43 3.61
C GLY A 86 3.24 15.54 5.15
N GLN A 87 2.27 14.99 5.88
CA GLN A 87 2.28 14.95 7.36
C GLN A 87 3.33 13.98 7.91
N TYR A 88 3.73 12.99 7.10
CA TYR A 88 4.60 11.90 7.54
C TYR A 88 5.97 12.40 7.99
N ARG A 89 6.58 13.33 7.24
CA ARG A 89 7.90 13.90 7.57
C ARG A 89 7.94 14.66 8.90
N THR A 90 6.81 15.22 9.32
CA THR A 90 6.75 16.11 10.48
C THR A 90 6.23 15.40 11.72
N TYR A 91 5.31 14.45 11.56
CA TYR A 91 4.55 13.89 12.67
C TYR A 91 4.50 12.35 12.69
N ASP A 92 5.24 11.68 11.79
CA ASP A 92 5.19 10.22 11.61
C ASP A 92 3.77 9.67 11.40
N VAL A 93 2.86 10.52 10.91
CA VAL A 93 1.46 10.20 10.62
C VAL A 93 1.17 10.49 9.16
N GLY A 94 0.33 9.67 8.54
CA GLY A 94 -0.07 9.95 7.18
C GLY A 94 -1.08 8.95 6.65
N TYR A 95 -1.72 9.32 5.55
CA TYR A 95 -2.57 8.44 4.77
C TYR A 95 -2.19 8.54 3.29
N PHE A 96 -2.36 7.43 2.57
CA PHE A 96 -2.18 7.39 1.13
C PHE A 96 -3.34 6.63 0.49
N TYR A 97 -4.13 7.35 -0.31
CA TYR A 97 -5.28 6.83 -1.04
C TYR A 97 -5.00 6.60 -2.53
N GLY A 98 -3.73 6.65 -2.96
CA GLY A 98 -3.34 6.26 -4.31
C GLY A 98 -3.42 4.76 -4.54
N SER A 99 -3.17 4.33 -5.77
CA SER A 99 -3.25 2.91 -6.11
C SER A 99 -1.98 2.18 -5.67
N ILE A 100 -2.13 0.98 -5.09
CA ILE A 100 -1.02 0.08 -4.78
C ILE A 100 -1.26 -1.24 -5.49
N VAL A 101 -0.30 -1.67 -6.31
CA VAL A 101 -0.46 -2.77 -7.27
C VAL A 101 0.82 -3.62 -7.37
N GLY A 102 0.66 -4.92 -7.58
CA GLY A 102 1.77 -5.81 -7.94
C GLY A 102 2.27 -5.57 -9.36
N ALA A 103 3.57 -5.70 -9.58
CA ALA A 103 4.25 -5.45 -10.85
C ALA A 103 3.63 -6.17 -12.06
N SER A 104 3.17 -7.42 -11.91
CA SER A 104 2.52 -8.13 -13.03
C SER A 104 1.11 -7.62 -13.35
N GLY A 105 0.47 -6.92 -12.41
CA GLY A 105 -0.84 -6.29 -12.57
C GLY A 105 -0.81 -4.90 -13.20
N TRP A 106 0.37 -4.29 -13.39
CA TRP A 106 0.51 -2.93 -13.87
C TRP A 106 1.18 -2.84 -15.24
N ASP A 107 0.65 -1.98 -16.10
CA ASP A 107 1.25 -1.60 -17.37
C ASP A 107 1.88 -0.21 -17.28
N MET A 108 3.21 -0.18 -17.31
CA MET A 108 3.98 1.05 -17.24
C MET A 108 3.83 1.93 -18.49
N ALA A 109 3.56 1.34 -19.66
CA ALA A 109 3.49 2.07 -20.92
C ALA A 109 2.15 2.80 -21.04
N VAL A 110 1.04 2.12 -20.75
CA VAL A 110 -0.31 2.73 -20.81
C VAL A 110 -0.78 3.30 -19.47
N ARG A 111 0.00 3.16 -18.40
CA ARG A 111 -0.27 3.70 -17.05
C ARG A 111 -1.63 3.24 -16.49
N THR A 112 -1.91 1.96 -16.64
CA THR A 112 -3.17 1.34 -16.17
C THR A 112 -2.99 -0.14 -15.80
N TRP A 113 -4.05 -0.78 -15.33
CA TRP A 113 -4.08 -2.20 -14.97
C TRP A 113 -3.94 -3.12 -16.19
N LYS A 114 -3.10 -4.16 -16.08
CA LYS A 114 -3.08 -5.30 -17.01
C LYS A 114 -4.17 -6.27 -16.60
N ASP A 115 -5.04 -6.65 -17.54
CA ASP A 115 -6.10 -7.66 -17.34
C ASP A 115 -6.67 -7.67 -15.91
N TYR A 116 -7.47 -6.66 -15.61
CA TYR A 116 -7.93 -6.40 -14.24
C TYR A 116 -8.56 -7.63 -13.57
N ALA A 117 -9.32 -8.43 -14.34
CA ALA A 117 -9.98 -9.62 -13.81
C ALA A 117 -8.96 -10.68 -13.37
N ALA A 118 -7.88 -10.89 -14.13
CA ALA A 118 -6.83 -11.85 -13.79
C ALA A 118 -5.92 -11.35 -12.65
N THR A 119 -5.71 -10.03 -12.54
CA THR A 119 -4.70 -9.44 -11.65
C THR A 119 -5.26 -8.76 -10.41
N GLU A 120 -6.57 -8.79 -10.20
CA GLU A 120 -7.23 -8.12 -9.08
C GLU A 120 -6.66 -8.49 -7.69
N HIS A 121 -6.19 -9.73 -7.54
CA HIS A 121 -5.58 -10.22 -6.30
C HIS A 121 -4.26 -9.49 -5.95
N LEU A 122 -3.66 -8.79 -6.90
CA LEU A 122 -2.47 -7.94 -6.71
C LEU A 122 -2.82 -6.51 -6.27
N ARG A 123 -4.11 -6.19 -6.13
CA ARG A 123 -4.58 -4.87 -5.70
C ARG A 123 -4.75 -4.80 -4.20
N VAL A 124 -4.04 -3.86 -3.57
CA VAL A 124 -4.39 -3.40 -2.23
C VAL A 124 -5.56 -2.43 -2.37
N ARG A 125 -6.77 -2.88 -1.99
CA ARG A 125 -8.02 -2.16 -2.30
C ARG A 125 -8.25 -0.92 -1.44
N ARG A 126 -7.62 -0.84 -0.27
CA ARG A 126 -7.83 0.20 0.74
C ARG A 126 -6.60 1.10 0.82
N GLY A 127 -6.82 2.35 1.21
CA GLY A 127 -5.72 3.27 1.51
C GLY A 127 -4.90 2.78 2.69
N ILE A 128 -3.62 3.16 2.73
CA ILE A 128 -2.73 2.86 3.85
C ILE A 128 -2.69 4.05 4.80
N HIS A 129 -2.63 3.76 6.09
CA HIS A 129 -2.61 4.76 7.16
C HIS A 129 -1.50 4.43 8.15
N LEU A 130 -0.72 5.43 8.52
CA LEU A 130 0.28 5.36 9.58
C LEU A 130 -0.13 6.29 10.72
N HIS A 131 -0.06 5.78 11.95
CA HIS A 131 -0.41 6.50 13.17
C HIS A 131 0.85 7.02 13.88
N HIS A 132 0.69 8.07 14.68
CA HIS A 132 1.78 8.69 15.46
C HIS A 132 2.48 7.74 16.45
N ASP A 133 1.77 6.71 16.94
CA ASP A 133 2.34 5.67 17.81
C ASP A 133 3.09 4.58 17.02
N GLY A 134 3.21 4.79 15.73
CA GLY A 134 3.93 3.97 14.79
C GLY A 134 3.19 2.74 14.30
N ARG A 135 1.93 2.52 14.69
CA ARG A 135 1.05 1.47 14.18
C ARG A 135 0.46 1.85 12.83
N SER A 136 -0.11 0.87 12.12
CA SER A 136 -0.78 1.13 10.83
C SER A 136 -2.11 0.39 10.70
N HIS A 137 -2.90 0.80 9.70
CA HIS A 137 -4.07 0.06 9.25
C HIS A 137 -4.36 0.34 7.77
N PHE A 138 -5.31 -0.38 7.20
CA PHE A 138 -5.87 -0.12 5.89
C PHE A 138 -7.29 0.42 6.02
N GLY A 139 -7.64 1.49 5.32
CA GLY A 139 -8.95 2.11 5.45
C GLY A 139 -9.37 3.04 4.31
N SER A 140 -10.61 3.51 4.38
CA SER A 140 -11.22 4.51 3.48
C SER A 140 -11.81 5.68 4.25
#